data_AF-A0A3A1Y0E8-F1
#
_entry.id   AF-A0A3A1Y0E8-F1
#
_cell.length_a   1.000
_cell.length_b   1.000
_cell.length_c   1.000
_cell.angle_alpha   90.00
_cell.angle_beta   90.00
_cell.angle_gamma   90.00
#
_symmetry.space_group_name_H-M   'P 1'
#
loop_
_entity.id
_entity.type
_entity.pdbx_description
1 polymer ?
#
loop_
_entity_poly.entity_id
_entity_poly.type
_entity_poly.pdbx_seq_one_letter_code
_entity_poly.pdbx_strand_id
1 'polypeptide(L)'
;MNKEVNFSDANLESLAESHVYVPDTVNDYRSFHTGKSIKTISNPNRILKTKVVNKVNLPPFCTATGNPGKGSYLTISYQAKDKLLEVFTFEKYINSFIGHPIVRDVEFLAQEIATEVAIALNVPVTLEAQFCLVGFQYGQSVEVEVQIEEHLLETLRSQYKDKYLAFLDKKAKGEIVVKEDKKTFLQRVEEQNTPEVVAGQTKENSASQCPVKHQITGNTNQVEPKAEQAKQSVEVANEQADDYEVCPFVTREEATPGSKCPVTGKSYE
;
A
#
# COMPACT_ATOMS: atom_id res chain seq x y z
N MET A 1 33.46 13.91 9.12
CA MET A 1 32.33 14.85 9.04
C MET A 1 31.53 14.50 7.79
N ASN A 2 30.46 13.72 7.91
CA ASN A 2 29.56 13.42 6.79
C ASN A 2 28.57 14.57 6.67
N LYS A 3 28.69 15.39 5.63
CA LYS A 3 27.65 16.37 5.29
C LYS A 3 26.52 15.61 4.60
N GLU A 4 25.37 15.49 5.26
CA GLU A 4 24.12 15.22 4.57
C GLU A 4 23.85 16.37 3.61
N VAL A 5 23.79 16.06 2.32
CA VAL A 5 23.35 17.00 1.30
C VAL A 5 21.83 16.93 1.26
N ASN A 6 21.16 18.01 1.68
CA ASN A 6 19.72 18.12 1.57
C ASN A 6 19.35 18.59 0.15
N PHE A 7 18.76 17.69 -0.65
CA PHE A 7 18.33 17.97 -2.02
C PHE A 7 16.90 18.51 -2.12
N SER A 8 16.20 18.77 -0.99
CA SER A 8 14.81 19.24 -1.01
C SER A 8 14.63 20.65 -1.58
N ASP A 9 15.70 21.46 -1.61
CA ASP A 9 15.59 22.91 -1.87
C ASP A 9 16.18 23.31 -3.24
N ALA A 10 16.69 22.35 -4.01
CA ALA A 10 17.20 22.60 -5.36
C ALA A 10 16.03 22.56 -6.36
N ASN A 11 15.51 23.74 -6.67
CA ASN A 11 14.51 23.96 -7.72
C ASN A 11 15.07 23.43 -9.06
N LEU A 12 14.51 22.32 -9.53
CA LEU A 12 14.90 21.65 -10.78
C LEU A 12 14.74 22.62 -11.98
N GLU A 13 15.66 22.47 -12.92
CA GLU A 13 15.81 23.21 -14.18
C GLU A 13 14.50 23.51 -14.93
N SER A 14 14.52 24.50 -15.83
CA SER A 14 13.36 24.84 -16.67
C SER A 14 12.82 23.61 -17.41
N LEU A 15 11.54 23.32 -17.17
CA LEU A 15 10.85 22.04 -17.43
C LEU A 15 10.73 21.60 -18.90
N ALA A 16 11.11 22.44 -19.86
CA ALA A 16 11.19 22.05 -21.28
C ALA A 16 12.32 21.03 -21.54
N GLU A 17 13.27 20.91 -20.61
CA GLU A 17 14.37 19.95 -20.62
C GLU A 17 14.18 18.83 -19.56
N SER A 18 12.98 18.74 -18.96
CA SER A 18 12.67 17.75 -17.92
C SER A 18 12.62 16.34 -18.51
N HIS A 19 13.71 15.63 -18.32
CA HIS A 19 13.98 14.23 -18.67
C HIS A 19 13.15 13.21 -17.85
N VAL A 20 12.16 13.68 -17.07
CA VAL A 20 11.44 12.90 -16.05
C VAL A 20 10.22 12.15 -16.64
N TYR A 21 9.78 12.48 -17.86
CA TYR A 21 8.72 11.73 -18.56
C TYR A 21 9.29 10.82 -19.64
N VAL A 22 9.37 9.54 -19.34
CA VAL A 22 9.63 8.47 -20.32
C VAL A 22 8.27 7.82 -20.63
N PRO A 23 7.78 7.81 -21.89
CA PRO A 23 6.56 7.08 -22.26
C PRO A 23 6.78 5.57 -22.16
N ASP A 24 5.72 4.80 -21.93
CA ASP A 24 5.85 3.33 -21.82
C ASP A 24 6.23 2.71 -23.16
N THR A 25 7.18 1.78 -23.14
CA THR A 25 7.56 0.97 -24.30
C THR A 25 6.97 -0.43 -24.20
N VAL A 26 6.92 -1.15 -25.33
CA VAL A 26 6.51 -2.56 -25.36
C VAL A 26 7.45 -3.49 -24.60
N ASN A 27 8.67 -3.02 -24.29
CA ASN A 27 9.69 -3.79 -23.58
C ASN A 27 9.71 -3.49 -22.08
N ASP A 28 8.90 -2.55 -21.60
CA ASP A 28 8.81 -2.23 -20.18
C ASP A 28 8.05 -3.35 -19.46
N TYR A 29 8.58 -3.77 -18.31
CA TYR A 29 7.84 -4.69 -17.45
C TYR A 29 6.61 -3.97 -16.91
N ARG A 30 5.45 -4.61 -16.94
CA ARG A 30 4.20 -4.08 -16.39
C ARG A 30 3.74 -4.95 -15.24
N SER A 31 3.50 -4.32 -14.10
CA SER A 31 2.93 -4.98 -12.94
C SER A 31 1.58 -5.58 -13.27
N PHE A 32 1.38 -6.86 -12.96
CA PHE A 32 0.05 -7.48 -13.11
C PHE A 32 -0.91 -7.08 -11.97
N HIS A 33 -0.40 -6.47 -10.90
CA HIS A 33 -1.23 -5.92 -9.81
C HIS A 33 -1.83 -4.58 -10.22
N THR A 34 -0.98 -3.64 -10.65
CA THR A 34 -1.37 -2.23 -10.82
C THR A 34 -1.40 -1.77 -12.28
N GLY A 35 -0.87 -2.57 -13.20
CA GLY A 35 -0.68 -2.21 -14.61
C GLY A 35 0.42 -1.17 -14.86
N LYS A 36 1.06 -0.64 -13.79
CA LYS A 36 2.13 0.35 -13.92
C LYS A 36 3.45 -0.30 -14.37
N SER A 37 4.20 0.44 -15.15
CA SER A 37 5.48 -0.01 -15.69
C SER A 37 6.61 0.13 -14.68
N ILE A 38 7.48 -0.88 -14.60
CA ILE A 38 8.82 -0.76 -14.01
C ILE A 38 9.78 -0.58 -15.19
N LYS A 39 10.38 0.60 -15.32
CA LYS A 39 11.28 0.90 -16.45
C LYS A 39 12.73 0.68 -16.10
N THR A 40 13.47 0.41 -17.15
CA THR A 40 14.91 0.24 -17.08
C THR A 40 15.57 1.07 -18.16
N ILE A 41 16.73 1.64 -17.84
CA ILE A 41 17.62 2.24 -18.84
C ILE A 41 18.74 1.26 -19.17
N SER A 42 19.31 1.38 -20.37
CA SER A 42 20.50 0.61 -20.75
C SER A 42 21.68 0.96 -19.84
N ASN A 43 22.42 -0.05 -19.37
CA ASN A 43 23.71 0.18 -18.71
C ASN A 43 24.76 0.54 -19.79
N PRO A 44 25.28 1.79 -19.81
CA PRO A 44 26.24 2.20 -20.83
C PRO A 44 27.60 1.51 -20.67
N ASN A 45 27.94 1.02 -19.47
CA ASN A 45 29.26 0.48 -19.13
C ASN A 45 29.15 -0.95 -18.59
N ARG A 46 28.67 -1.88 -19.43
CA ARG A 46 28.40 -3.29 -19.04
C ARG A 46 29.61 -4.10 -18.58
N ILE A 47 30.82 -3.63 -18.89
CA ILE A 47 32.09 -4.27 -18.48
C ILE A 47 32.39 -3.99 -17.00
N LEU A 48 31.88 -2.88 -16.46
CA LEU A 48 32.10 -2.51 -15.06
C LEU A 48 31.20 -3.35 -14.14
N LYS A 49 31.79 -3.87 -13.06
CA LYS A 49 31.04 -4.51 -11.97
C LYS A 49 30.41 -3.42 -11.10
N THR A 50 29.15 -3.09 -11.39
CA THR A 50 28.42 -2.03 -10.69
C THR A 50 27.37 -2.63 -9.75
N LYS A 51 27.57 -2.46 -8.44
CA LYS A 51 26.51 -2.69 -7.44
C LYS A 51 25.65 -1.42 -7.33
N VAL A 52 24.34 -1.57 -7.51
CA VAL A 52 23.38 -0.48 -7.33
C VAL A 52 22.59 -0.75 -6.05
N VAL A 53 22.38 0.30 -5.26
CA VAL A 53 21.53 0.28 -4.06
C VAL A 53 20.58 1.47 -4.17
N ASN A 54 19.29 1.20 -4.29
CA ASN A 54 18.24 2.21 -4.34
C ASN A 54 17.41 2.14 -3.05
N LYS A 55 17.41 3.21 -2.25
CA LYS A 55 16.62 3.33 -1.03
C LYS A 55 15.47 4.31 -1.26
N VAL A 56 14.24 3.84 -1.06
CA VAL A 56 13.01 4.62 -1.27
C VAL A 56 12.24 4.68 0.05
N ASN A 57 11.90 5.90 0.48
CA ASN A 57 10.99 6.10 1.60
C ASN A 57 9.58 5.73 1.16
N LEU A 58 8.87 4.96 1.99
CA LEU A 58 7.54 4.49 1.63
C LEU A 58 6.47 5.51 2.05
N PRO A 59 5.54 5.84 1.15
CA PRO A 59 4.36 6.60 1.52
C PRO A 59 3.38 5.70 2.29
N PRO A 60 2.36 6.28 2.97
CA PRO A 60 1.23 5.52 3.46
C PRO A 60 0.48 4.89 2.28
N PHE A 61 0.37 3.57 2.27
CA PHE A 61 -0.32 2.81 1.24
C PHE A 61 -1.80 2.60 1.58
N CYS A 62 -2.10 2.29 2.84
CA CYS A 62 -3.44 2.12 3.36
C CYS A 62 -4.03 3.49 3.69
N THR A 63 -5.00 3.94 2.91
CA THR A 63 -5.69 5.23 3.12
C THR A 63 -6.53 5.28 4.39
N ALA A 64 -6.94 4.11 4.92
CA ALA A 64 -7.76 4.02 6.13
C ALA A 64 -6.92 4.18 7.40
N THR A 65 -5.76 3.53 7.46
CA THR A 65 -4.93 3.49 8.69
C THR A 65 -3.69 4.37 8.61
N GLY A 66 -3.29 4.82 7.41
CA GLY A 66 -2.01 5.50 7.20
C GLY A 66 -0.79 4.57 7.25
N ASN A 67 -0.98 3.25 7.13
CA ASN A 67 0.13 2.28 7.08
C ASN A 67 0.69 2.12 5.66
N PRO A 68 2.00 1.94 5.48
CA PRO A 68 3.03 2.05 6.50
C PRO A 68 3.25 3.51 6.92
N GLY A 69 3.60 3.71 8.19
CA GLY A 69 3.81 5.02 8.79
C GLY A 69 5.15 5.65 8.43
N LYS A 70 5.34 6.90 8.89
CA LYS A 70 6.58 7.67 8.67
C LYS A 70 7.81 6.89 9.18
N GLY A 71 8.88 6.94 8.40
CA GLY A 71 10.14 6.23 8.69
C GLY A 71 10.25 4.87 8.00
N SER A 72 9.18 4.40 7.37
CA SER A 72 9.20 3.18 6.56
C SER A 72 9.99 3.39 5.27
N TYR A 73 10.74 2.38 4.85
CA TYR A 73 11.53 2.41 3.62
C TYR A 73 11.67 1.02 3.02
N LEU A 74 12.07 0.98 1.75
CA LEU A 74 12.62 -0.20 1.10
C LEU A 74 13.98 0.12 0.48
N THR A 75 14.86 -0.86 0.46
CA THR A 75 16.19 -0.82 -0.16
C THR A 75 16.28 -1.97 -1.16
N ILE A 76 16.55 -1.66 -2.42
CA ILE A 76 16.78 -2.65 -3.47
C ILE A 76 18.25 -2.64 -3.85
N SER A 77 18.88 -3.81 -3.78
CA SER A 77 20.29 -4.02 -4.11
C SER A 77 20.43 -5.03 -5.24
N TYR A 78 21.24 -4.72 -6.25
CA TYR A 78 21.52 -5.65 -7.36
C TYR A 78 22.88 -5.37 -8.02
N GLN A 79 23.38 -6.35 -8.76
CA GLN A 79 24.54 -6.18 -9.65
C GLN A 79 24.04 -5.85 -11.06
N ALA A 80 24.35 -4.66 -11.55
CA ALA A 80 23.94 -4.23 -12.87
C ALA A 80 24.61 -5.08 -13.96
N LYS A 81 23.82 -5.60 -14.91
CA LYS A 81 24.29 -6.23 -16.15
C LYS A 81 23.98 -5.30 -17.33
N ASP A 82 22.99 -5.64 -18.15
CA ASP A 82 22.60 -4.86 -19.33
C ASP A 82 21.72 -3.65 -19.02
N LYS A 83 21.09 -3.63 -17.85
CA LYS A 83 20.04 -2.68 -17.46
C LYS A 83 20.29 -2.07 -16.10
N LEU A 84 19.80 -0.85 -15.92
CA LEU A 84 19.70 -0.13 -14.64
C LEU A 84 18.24 0.24 -14.39
N LEU A 85 17.82 0.25 -13.13
CA LEU A 85 16.47 0.66 -12.75
C LEU A 85 16.32 2.17 -12.97
N GLU A 86 15.24 2.58 -13.63
CA GLU A 86 14.93 4.00 -13.82
C GLU A 86 14.19 4.50 -12.56
N VAL A 87 14.78 5.47 -11.85
CA VAL A 87 14.38 5.83 -10.49
C VAL A 87 13.03 6.53 -10.42
N PHE A 88 12.68 7.37 -11.41
CA PHE A 88 11.43 8.13 -11.39
C PHE A 88 10.20 7.25 -11.63
N THR A 89 10.34 6.26 -12.51
CA THR A 89 9.28 5.29 -12.80
C THR A 89 9.15 4.25 -11.70
N PHE A 90 10.25 3.94 -11.01
CA PHE A 90 10.21 3.08 -9.83
C PHE A 90 9.37 3.71 -8.70
N GLU A 91 9.54 5.01 -8.43
CA GLU A 91 8.68 5.72 -7.46
C GLU A 91 7.21 5.68 -7.88
N LYS A 92 6.91 5.94 -9.15
CA LYS A 92 5.53 5.85 -9.69
C LYS A 92 4.94 4.45 -9.55
N TYR A 93 5.76 3.41 -9.73
CA TYR A 93 5.36 2.03 -9.50
C TYR A 93 5.06 1.78 -8.01
N ILE A 94 5.91 2.23 -7.08
CA ILE A 94 5.63 2.12 -5.63
C ILE A 94 4.35 2.85 -5.25
N ASN A 95 4.15 4.08 -5.73
CA ASN A 95 2.94 4.87 -5.47
C ASN A 95 1.66 4.22 -6.04
N SER A 96 1.80 3.30 -7.00
CA SER A 96 0.65 2.60 -7.58
C SER A 96 -0.02 1.60 -6.64
N PHE A 97 0.65 1.25 -5.54
CA PHE A 97 0.09 0.41 -4.49
C PHE A 97 -0.77 1.17 -3.47
N ILE A 98 -0.82 2.51 -3.52
CA ILE A 98 -1.70 3.28 -2.63
C ILE A 98 -3.16 2.87 -2.84
N GLY A 99 -3.80 2.37 -1.78
CA GLY A 99 -5.16 1.83 -1.80
C GLY A 99 -5.30 0.45 -2.45
N HIS A 100 -4.21 -0.19 -2.89
CA HIS A 100 -4.25 -1.50 -3.53
C HIS A 100 -4.45 -2.63 -2.49
N PRO A 101 -5.29 -3.65 -2.75
CA PRO A 101 -5.60 -4.69 -1.75
C PRO A 101 -4.39 -5.43 -1.19
N ILE A 102 -3.34 -5.59 -2.00
CA ILE A 102 -2.12 -6.30 -1.58
C ILE A 102 -1.38 -5.63 -0.41
N VAL A 103 -1.55 -4.31 -0.23
CA VAL A 103 -0.78 -3.56 0.80
C VAL A 103 -1.20 -3.88 2.23
N ARG A 104 -2.25 -4.71 2.38
CA ARG A 104 -2.65 -5.28 3.67
C ARG A 104 -1.59 -6.23 4.22
N ASP A 105 -0.88 -6.93 3.33
CA ASP A 105 0.14 -7.90 3.66
C ASP A 105 1.51 -7.34 3.23
N VAL A 106 2.17 -6.59 4.12
CA VAL A 106 3.39 -5.83 3.79
C VAL A 106 4.57 -6.73 3.42
N GLU A 107 4.62 -7.94 3.99
CA GLU A 107 5.59 -8.98 3.66
C GLU A 107 5.40 -9.48 2.23
N PHE A 108 4.14 -9.72 1.84
CA PHE A 108 3.80 -10.15 0.50
C PHE A 108 4.02 -9.03 -0.53
N LEU A 109 3.72 -7.78 -0.17
CA LEU A 109 4.05 -6.61 -0.98
C LEU A 109 5.56 -6.54 -1.26
N ALA A 110 6.41 -6.72 -0.24
CA ALA A 110 7.87 -6.74 -0.40
C ALA A 110 8.33 -7.85 -1.36
N GLN A 111 7.75 -9.05 -1.24
CA GLN A 111 8.05 -10.18 -2.15
C GLN A 111 7.68 -9.88 -3.60
N GLU A 112 6.51 -9.30 -3.83
CA GLU A 112 6.04 -8.94 -5.17
C GLU A 112 6.92 -7.83 -5.76
N ILE A 113 7.25 -6.77 -5.00
CA ILE A 113 8.16 -5.72 -5.47
C ILE A 113 9.53 -6.30 -5.84
N ALA A 114 10.13 -7.12 -4.99
CA ALA A 114 11.44 -7.73 -5.26
C ALA A 114 11.41 -8.57 -6.54
N THR A 115 10.35 -9.36 -6.72
CA THR A 115 10.18 -10.24 -7.87
C THR A 115 9.99 -9.46 -9.17
N GLU A 116 9.08 -8.48 -9.18
CA GLU A 116 8.81 -7.66 -10.37
C GLU A 116 10.04 -6.87 -10.80
N VAL A 117 10.82 -6.34 -9.84
CA VAL A 117 12.07 -5.62 -10.14
C VAL A 117 13.15 -6.56 -10.69
N ALA A 118 13.31 -7.76 -10.11
CA ALA A 118 14.25 -8.76 -10.62
C ALA A 118 13.91 -9.17 -12.06
N ILE A 119 12.61 -9.37 -12.36
CA ILE A 119 12.13 -9.67 -13.71
C ILE A 119 12.43 -8.52 -14.67
N ALA A 120 12.11 -7.28 -14.30
CA ALA A 120 12.33 -6.10 -15.13
C ALA A 120 13.81 -5.92 -15.50
N LEU A 121 14.70 -6.08 -14.52
CA LEU A 121 16.15 -5.92 -14.68
C LEU A 121 16.82 -7.14 -15.33
N ASN A 122 16.20 -8.32 -15.29
CA ASN A 122 16.81 -9.59 -15.64
C ASN A 122 18.12 -9.87 -14.87
N VAL A 123 18.11 -9.60 -13.57
CA VAL A 123 19.22 -9.93 -12.67
C VAL A 123 18.69 -10.35 -11.28
N PRO A 124 19.50 -11.07 -10.48
CA PRO A 124 19.22 -11.29 -9.06
C PRO A 124 19.12 -9.97 -8.29
N VAL A 125 18.21 -9.94 -7.32
CA VAL A 125 17.91 -8.76 -6.51
C VAL A 125 17.77 -9.17 -5.05
N THR A 126 18.32 -8.35 -4.16
CA THR A 126 17.98 -8.37 -2.73
C THR A 126 17.14 -7.15 -2.42
N LEU A 127 16.02 -7.34 -1.73
CA LEU A 127 15.19 -6.27 -1.20
C LEU A 127 15.15 -6.38 0.31
N GLU A 128 15.44 -5.27 0.99
CA GLU A 128 15.24 -5.10 2.42
C GLU A 128 14.15 -4.04 2.63
N ALA A 129 13.19 -4.26 3.51
CA ALA A 129 12.16 -3.29 3.82
C ALA A 129 11.93 -3.21 5.32
N GLN A 130 11.67 -1.99 5.80
CA GLN A 130 11.22 -1.72 7.15
C GLN A 130 9.88 -1.00 7.07
N PHE A 131 8.84 -1.62 7.64
CA PHE A 131 7.50 -1.08 7.73
C PHE A 131 7.23 -0.68 9.18
N CYS A 132 7.17 0.62 9.46
CA CYS A 132 6.70 1.14 10.74
C CYS A 132 5.17 1.14 10.73
N LEU A 133 4.53 0.35 11.59
CA LEU A 133 3.09 0.25 11.64
C LEU A 133 2.51 1.21 12.70
N VAL A 134 1.50 1.97 12.30
CA VAL A 134 0.74 2.90 13.13
C VAL A 134 -0.61 2.30 13.53
N GLY A 135 -1.15 2.76 14.66
CA GLY A 135 -2.42 2.30 15.22
C GLY A 135 -2.32 1.13 16.20
N PHE A 136 -1.12 0.59 16.43
CA PHE A 136 -0.86 -0.44 17.44
C PHE A 136 -0.44 0.19 18.77
N GLN A 137 -1.07 -0.23 19.87
CA GLN A 137 -0.87 0.34 21.21
C GLN A 137 0.60 0.31 21.68
N TYR A 138 1.34 -0.74 21.31
CA TYR A 138 2.72 -0.94 21.75
C TYR A 138 3.77 -0.49 20.73
N GLY A 139 3.33 0.06 19.59
CA GLY A 139 4.17 0.22 18.41
C GLY A 139 4.53 -1.14 17.79
N GLN A 140 4.59 -1.18 16.46
CA GLN A 140 4.98 -2.40 15.77
C GLN A 140 5.78 -2.02 14.52
N SER A 141 6.82 -2.79 14.24
CA SER A 141 7.54 -2.70 12.97
C SER A 141 7.74 -4.09 12.38
N VAL A 142 7.74 -4.17 11.06
CA VAL A 142 8.03 -5.39 10.31
C VAL A 142 9.28 -5.15 9.46
N GLU A 143 10.28 -5.99 9.63
CA GLU A 143 11.47 -6.00 8.78
C GLU A 143 11.42 -7.23 7.88
N VAL A 144 11.65 -7.02 6.59
CA VAL A 144 11.56 -8.06 5.57
C VAL A 144 12.80 -8.04 4.72
N GLU A 145 13.43 -9.20 4.55
CA GLU A 145 14.48 -9.42 3.56
C GLU A 145 14.00 -10.45 2.54
N VAL A 146 14.07 -10.09 1.26
CA VAL A 146 13.72 -10.95 0.13
C VAL A 146 14.92 -11.07 -0.79
N GLN A 147 15.31 -12.30 -1.10
CA GLN A 147 16.39 -12.60 -2.04
C GLN A 147 15.82 -13.35 -3.25
N ILE A 148 15.96 -12.75 -4.43
CA ILE A 148 15.62 -13.38 -5.71
C ILE A 148 16.92 -13.84 -6.36
N GLU A 149 17.17 -15.14 -6.29
CA GLU A 149 18.35 -15.75 -6.90
C GLU A 149 18.19 -15.98 -8.42
N GLU A 150 19.33 -16.11 -9.13
CA GLU A 150 19.35 -16.31 -10.58
C GLU A 150 18.54 -17.55 -11.02
N HIS A 151 18.60 -18.64 -10.25
CA HIS A 151 17.90 -19.88 -10.57
C HIS A 151 16.37 -19.77 -10.42
N LEU A 152 15.89 -18.88 -9.53
CA LEU A 152 14.46 -18.63 -9.34
C LEU A 152 13.89 -17.73 -10.45
N LEU A 153 14.73 -16.85 -11.01
CA LEU A 153 14.30 -15.80 -11.91
C LEU A 153 13.59 -16.33 -13.16
N GLU A 154 14.08 -17.43 -13.73
CA GLU A 154 13.46 -18.03 -14.93
C GLU A 154 12.09 -18.65 -14.61
N THR A 155 11.97 -19.30 -13.45
CA THR A 155 10.69 -19.85 -12.98
C THR A 155 9.67 -18.73 -12.72
N LEU A 156 10.11 -17.67 -12.01
CA LEU A 156 9.26 -16.52 -11.69
C LEU A 156 8.81 -15.78 -12.95
N ARG A 157 9.68 -15.62 -13.96
CA ARG A 157 9.29 -15.04 -15.26
C ARG A 157 8.12 -15.75 -15.89
N SER A 158 8.18 -17.09 -15.97
CA SER A 158 7.10 -17.87 -16.57
C SER A 158 5.80 -17.66 -15.79
N GLN A 159 5.85 -17.78 -14.47
CA GLN A 159 4.67 -17.61 -13.61
C GLN A 159 4.08 -16.19 -13.73
N TYR A 160 4.91 -15.16 -13.73
CA TYR A 160 4.46 -13.76 -13.80
C TYR A 160 3.96 -13.39 -15.19
N LYS A 161 4.51 -14.00 -16.25
CA LYS A 161 3.97 -13.89 -17.60
C LYS A 161 2.52 -14.40 -17.64
N ASP A 162 2.25 -15.57 -17.05
CA ASP A 162 0.90 -16.13 -17.02
C ASP A 162 -0.06 -15.26 -16.19
N LYS A 163 0.40 -14.75 -15.03
CA LYS A 163 -0.36 -13.78 -14.22
C LYS A 163 -0.68 -12.50 -15.01
N TYR A 164 0.28 -11.98 -15.77
CA TYR A 164 0.10 -10.78 -16.59
C TYR A 164 -0.88 -11.03 -17.76
N LEU A 165 -0.82 -12.19 -18.42
CA LEU A 165 -1.79 -12.56 -19.45
C LEU A 165 -3.21 -12.65 -18.87
N ALA A 166 -3.36 -13.24 -17.68
CA ALA A 166 -4.65 -13.27 -16.98
C ALA A 166 -5.14 -11.86 -16.60
N PHE A 167 -4.24 -10.97 -16.20
CA PHE A 167 -4.56 -9.56 -15.97
C PHE A 167 -5.07 -8.86 -17.24
N LEU A 168 -4.42 -9.09 -18.39
CA LEU A 168 -4.85 -8.53 -19.67
C LEU A 168 -6.24 -9.04 -20.09
N ASP A 169 -6.52 -10.32 -19.88
CA ASP A 169 -7.85 -10.91 -20.15
C ASP A 169 -8.94 -10.26 -19.27
N LYS A 170 -8.69 -10.12 -17.96
CA LYS A 170 -9.60 -9.42 -17.03
C LYS A 170 -9.80 -7.96 -17.40
N LYS A 171 -8.72 -7.27 -17.82
CA LYS A 171 -8.79 -5.89 -18.31
C LYS A 171 -9.66 -5.81 -19.58
N ALA A 172 -9.48 -6.73 -20.53
CA ALA A 172 -10.27 -6.78 -21.76
C ALA A 172 -11.76 -7.04 -21.50
N LYS A 173 -12.08 -7.80 -20.44
CA LYS A 173 -13.45 -8.03 -19.96
C LYS A 173 -14.05 -6.86 -19.16
N GLY A 174 -13.26 -5.82 -18.86
CA GLY A 174 -13.69 -4.67 -18.06
C GLY A 174 -13.77 -4.96 -16.55
N GLU A 175 -13.27 -6.10 -16.08
CA GLU A 175 -13.26 -6.46 -14.65
C GLU A 175 -12.23 -5.62 -13.87
N ILE A 176 -11.18 -5.16 -14.54
CA ILE A 176 -10.14 -4.32 -13.96
C ILE A 176 -10.11 -2.98 -14.67
N VAL A 177 -10.45 -1.92 -13.94
CA VAL A 177 -10.34 -0.54 -14.42
C VAL A 177 -8.92 -0.03 -14.19
N VAL A 178 -8.07 -0.18 -15.18
CA VAL A 178 -6.73 0.45 -15.16
C VAL A 178 -6.89 1.91 -15.55
N LYS A 179 -6.70 2.82 -14.59
CA LYS A 179 -6.63 4.25 -14.89
C LYS A 179 -5.34 4.53 -15.66
N GLU A 180 -5.47 4.72 -16.98
CA GLU A 180 -4.37 5.22 -17.80
C GLU A 180 -4.01 6.62 -17.32
N ASP A 181 -2.75 6.78 -16.93
CA ASP A 181 -2.22 8.08 -16.55
C ASP A 181 -1.83 8.81 -17.83
N LYS A 182 -2.84 9.39 -18.48
CA LYS A 182 -2.67 10.18 -19.70
C LYS A 182 -2.09 11.57 -19.41
N LYS A 183 -2.03 11.96 -18.12
CA LYS A 183 -1.57 13.28 -17.73
C LYS A 183 -0.06 13.31 -17.68
N THR A 184 0.53 14.22 -18.45
CA THR A 184 1.96 14.52 -18.30
C THR A 184 2.20 15.12 -16.92
N PHE A 185 3.46 15.13 -16.46
CA PHE A 185 3.82 15.83 -15.23
C PHE A 185 3.44 17.32 -15.30
N LEU A 186 3.65 17.95 -16.46
CA LEU A 186 3.28 19.35 -16.72
C LEU A 186 1.79 19.61 -16.51
N GLN A 187 0.92 18.75 -17.05
CA GLN A 187 -0.53 18.89 -16.85
C GLN A 187 -0.92 18.80 -15.37
N ARG A 188 -0.20 17.99 -14.57
CA ARG A 188 -0.43 17.91 -13.12
C ARG A 188 0.05 19.15 -12.38
N VAL A 189 1.18 19.72 -12.78
CA VAL A 189 1.73 20.94 -12.19
C VAL A 189 0.87 22.15 -12.56
N GLU A 190 0.40 22.25 -13.80
CA GLU A 190 -0.56 23.28 -14.23
C GLU A 190 -1.87 23.18 -13.44
N GLU A 191 -2.40 21.97 -13.23
CA GLU A 191 -3.61 21.76 -12.41
C GLU A 191 -3.42 22.16 -10.95
N GLN A 192 -2.24 21.96 -10.37
CA GLN A 192 -1.93 22.38 -8.99
C GLN A 192 -1.69 23.89 -8.86
N ASN A 193 -1.18 24.53 -9.91
CA ASN A 193 -0.91 25.96 -9.95
C ASN A 193 -2.08 26.78 -10.50
N THR A 194 -3.12 26.14 -11.03
CA THR A 194 -4.35 26.82 -11.41
C THR A 194 -5.11 27.16 -10.13
N PRO A 195 -5.24 28.43 -9.73
CA PRO A 195 -6.00 28.80 -8.55
C PRO A 195 -7.42 28.26 -8.71
N GLU A 196 -7.89 27.47 -7.75
CA GLU A 196 -9.29 27.05 -7.70
C GLU A 196 -10.14 28.31 -7.77
N VAL A 197 -10.76 28.54 -8.94
CA VAL A 197 -11.82 29.54 -9.07
C VAL A 197 -12.95 29.01 -8.21
N VAL A 198 -13.04 29.51 -6.99
CA VAL A 198 -14.11 29.22 -6.04
C VAL A 198 -15.41 29.78 -6.63
N ALA A 199 -16.00 29.04 -7.57
CA ALA A 199 -17.36 29.24 -8.00
C ALA A 199 -18.25 28.69 -6.88
N GLY A 200 -18.89 29.59 -6.15
CA GLY A 200 -19.76 29.28 -5.04
C GLY A 200 -20.81 28.24 -5.44
N GLN A 201 -20.68 27.03 -4.89
CA GLN A 201 -21.72 26.04 -4.90
C GLN A 201 -21.92 25.52 -3.49
N THR A 202 -23.14 25.77 -3.01
CA THR A 202 -23.76 25.28 -1.78
C THR A 202 -23.60 23.77 -1.69
N LYS A 203 -22.91 23.29 -0.66
CA LYS A 203 -22.76 21.86 -0.37
C LYS A 203 -24.09 21.29 0.12
N GLU A 204 -24.79 20.56 -0.74
CA GLU A 204 -25.71 19.51 -0.31
C GLU A 204 -24.90 18.25 -0.01
N ASN A 205 -24.95 17.82 1.26
CA ASN A 205 -24.33 16.60 1.75
C ASN A 205 -25.05 15.37 1.16
N SER A 206 -24.40 14.66 0.24
CA SER A 206 -24.76 13.28 -0.09
C SER A 206 -23.80 12.32 0.61
N ALA A 207 -24.30 11.69 1.67
CA ALA A 207 -23.62 10.62 2.36
C ALA A 207 -23.55 9.38 1.47
N SER A 208 -22.35 8.94 1.12
CA SER A 208 -22.10 7.61 0.55
C SER A 208 -21.75 6.66 1.68
N GLN A 209 -22.74 5.89 2.13
CA GLN A 209 -22.58 4.77 3.06
C GLN A 209 -22.05 3.55 2.31
N CYS A 210 -20.91 3.01 2.75
CA CYS A 210 -20.53 1.63 2.47
C CYS A 210 -21.40 0.70 3.35
N PRO A 211 -22.14 -0.27 2.78
CA PRO A 211 -22.97 -1.16 3.58
C PRO A 211 -22.14 -2.30 4.19
N VAL A 212 -21.94 -2.27 5.51
CA VAL A 212 -21.59 -3.47 6.29
C VAL A 212 -22.89 -4.08 6.80
N LYS A 213 -23.48 -4.99 6.01
CA LYS A 213 -24.49 -5.93 6.51
C LYS A 213 -23.77 -7.17 7.05
N HIS A 214 -23.58 -7.25 8.36
CA HIS A 214 -23.46 -8.54 9.02
C HIS A 214 -24.87 -9.11 9.21
N GLN A 215 -25.30 -9.94 8.26
CA GLN A 215 -26.37 -10.91 8.52
C GLN A 215 -25.70 -12.14 9.14
N ILE A 216 -25.85 -12.29 10.45
CA ILE A 216 -25.64 -13.56 11.15
C ILE A 216 -26.91 -14.37 10.91
N THR A 217 -26.93 -15.17 9.85
CA THR A 217 -27.92 -16.25 9.71
C THR A 217 -27.40 -17.46 10.49
N GLY A 218 -27.93 -17.64 11.69
CA GLY A 218 -27.81 -18.89 12.43
C GLY A 218 -28.59 -19.99 11.71
N ASN A 219 -27.87 -21.02 11.26
CA ASN A 219 -28.46 -22.23 10.72
C ASN A 219 -28.09 -23.37 11.67
N THR A 220 -28.98 -23.66 12.63
CA THR A 220 -28.81 -24.75 13.59
C THR A 220 -29.49 -25.99 13.00
N ASN A 221 -28.68 -26.93 12.51
CA ASN A 221 -29.17 -28.27 12.18
C ASN A 221 -29.37 -29.07 13.47
N GLN A 222 -30.57 -29.65 13.55
CA GLN A 222 -31.04 -30.58 14.56
C GLN A 222 -30.24 -31.89 14.50
N VAL A 223 -29.66 -32.31 15.61
CA VAL A 223 -29.47 -33.73 15.96
C VAL A 223 -29.59 -33.87 17.48
N GLU A 224 -30.59 -34.63 17.92
CA GLU A 224 -30.76 -35.20 19.27
C GLU A 224 -30.88 -36.73 19.11
N PRO A 225 -30.84 -37.56 20.18
CA PRO A 225 -30.19 -37.37 21.48
C PRO A 225 -29.46 -38.64 21.97
N LYS A 226 -28.69 -38.53 23.08
CA LYS A 226 -28.72 -39.54 24.16
C LYS A 226 -28.18 -38.98 25.48
N ALA A 227 -28.86 -39.42 26.53
CA ALA A 227 -28.87 -38.92 27.90
C ALA A 227 -27.55 -39.13 28.67
N GLU A 228 -27.27 -38.27 29.66
CA GLU A 228 -27.43 -38.62 31.08
C GLU A 228 -27.25 -37.40 32.01
N GLN A 229 -27.88 -37.52 33.17
CA GLN A 229 -28.22 -36.46 34.13
C GLN A 229 -27.07 -36.12 35.08
N ALA A 230 -27.00 -34.87 35.55
CA ALA A 230 -26.82 -34.57 36.98
C ALA A 230 -27.18 -33.11 37.30
N LYS A 231 -28.08 -32.96 38.27
CA LYS A 231 -28.53 -31.70 38.87
C LYS A 231 -27.45 -31.14 39.80
N GLN A 232 -27.27 -29.82 39.80
CA GLN A 232 -27.12 -29.06 41.05
C GLN A 232 -27.46 -27.58 40.84
N SER A 233 -28.42 -27.15 41.63
CA SER A 233 -28.95 -25.79 41.78
C SER A 233 -28.12 -25.00 42.79
N VAL A 234 -27.74 -23.75 42.48
CA VAL A 234 -27.50 -22.69 43.47
C VAL A 234 -27.96 -21.35 42.90
N GLU A 235 -28.52 -20.56 43.81
CA GLU A 235 -29.31 -19.35 43.64
C GLU A 235 -28.54 -18.11 43.16
N VAL A 236 -29.37 -17.18 42.70
CA VAL A 236 -29.13 -15.84 42.15
C VAL A 236 -28.52 -14.89 43.19
N ALA A 237 -27.48 -14.16 42.80
CA ALA A 237 -27.19 -12.83 43.32
C ALA A 237 -26.99 -11.88 42.14
N ASN A 238 -27.84 -10.87 42.13
CA ASN A 238 -27.98 -9.79 41.15
C ASN A 238 -26.84 -8.78 41.38
N GLU A 239 -25.92 -8.64 40.42
CA GLU A 239 -25.07 -7.44 40.33
C GLU A 239 -25.15 -6.94 38.89
N GLN A 240 -26.05 -5.97 38.67
CA GLN A 240 -25.96 -5.04 37.55
C GLN A 240 -24.68 -4.23 37.76
N ALA A 241 -23.60 -4.65 37.14
CA ALA A 241 -22.49 -3.78 36.84
C ALA A 241 -22.90 -2.94 35.64
N ASP A 242 -23.18 -1.65 35.87
CA ASP A 242 -23.25 -0.67 34.81
C ASP A 242 -21.85 -0.53 34.19
N ASP A 243 -21.61 -1.33 33.16
CA ASP A 243 -20.38 -1.33 32.37
C ASP A 243 -20.43 -0.11 31.45
N TYR A 244 -20.16 1.07 32.00
CA TYR A 244 -19.92 2.26 31.20
C TYR A 244 -18.61 2.04 30.44
N GLU A 245 -18.71 1.58 29.19
CA GLU A 245 -17.60 1.54 28.23
C GLU A 245 -17.05 2.96 28.05
N VAL A 246 -16.08 3.34 28.88
CA VAL A 246 -15.31 4.57 28.68
C VAL A 246 -14.47 4.34 27.43
N CYS A 247 -14.89 5.00 26.33
CA CYS A 247 -14.22 4.99 25.03
C CYS A 247 -12.72 5.27 25.24
N PRO A 248 -11.81 4.32 24.91
CA PRO A 248 -10.39 4.34 25.32
C PRO A 248 -9.57 5.45 24.65
N PHE A 249 -10.21 6.25 23.79
CA PHE A 249 -9.61 7.33 23.02
C PHE A 249 -9.92 8.72 23.57
N VAL A 250 -10.67 8.81 24.67
CA VAL A 250 -11.01 10.08 25.34
C VAL A 250 -10.55 9.96 26.77
N THR A 251 -9.72 10.90 27.23
CA THR A 251 -9.26 10.85 28.62
C THR A 251 -10.43 11.15 29.56
N ARG A 252 -10.33 10.72 30.82
CA ARG A 252 -11.41 10.92 31.79
C ARG A 252 -11.76 12.40 31.99
N GLU A 253 -10.80 13.30 31.78
CA GLU A 253 -11.01 14.75 31.85
C GLU A 253 -11.78 15.32 30.65
N GLU A 254 -11.74 14.66 29.49
CA GLU A 254 -12.37 15.10 28.24
C GLU A 254 -13.80 14.53 28.05
N ALA A 255 -14.11 13.44 28.75
CA ALA A 255 -15.42 12.79 28.78
C ALA A 255 -16.42 13.56 29.67
N THR A 256 -16.75 14.79 29.30
CA THR A 256 -17.78 15.60 29.96
C THR A 256 -19.19 15.26 29.45
N PRO A 257 -20.23 15.29 30.30
CA PRO A 257 -21.62 15.08 29.88
C PRO A 257 -21.98 15.96 28.67
N GLY A 258 -22.45 15.32 27.60
CA GLY A 258 -22.79 15.95 26.33
C GLY A 258 -21.67 15.98 25.28
N SER A 259 -20.42 15.69 25.63
CA SER A 259 -19.35 15.49 24.63
C SER A 259 -19.59 14.18 23.85
N LYS A 260 -18.98 14.02 22.67
CA LYS A 260 -19.18 12.84 21.80
C LYS A 260 -17.89 12.04 21.66
N CYS A 261 -17.95 10.71 21.77
CA CYS A 261 -16.79 9.85 21.49
C CYS A 261 -16.42 9.99 20.00
N PRO A 262 -15.15 10.29 19.65
CA PRO A 262 -14.73 10.54 18.28
C PRO A 262 -14.79 9.29 17.39
N VAL A 263 -14.81 8.10 18.00
CA VAL A 263 -14.86 6.82 17.29
C VAL A 263 -16.30 6.34 17.06
N THR A 264 -17.17 6.45 18.07
CA THR A 264 -18.53 5.90 18.01
C THR A 264 -19.61 6.95 17.75
N GLY A 265 -19.30 8.24 17.95
CA GLY A 265 -20.24 9.35 17.80
C GLY A 265 -21.32 9.44 18.90
N LYS A 266 -21.33 8.51 19.87
CA LYS A 266 -22.26 8.52 21.00
C LYS A 266 -21.89 9.63 21.98
N SER A 267 -22.90 10.26 22.57
CA SER A 267 -22.71 11.25 23.62
C SER A 267 -22.43 10.56 24.96
N TYR A 268 -21.53 11.13 25.76
CA TYR A 268 -21.37 10.75 27.16
C TYR A 268 -22.53 11.36 27.96
N GLU A 269 -23.19 10.57 28.79
CA GLU A 269 -24.24 11.03 29.73
C GLU A 269 -23.64 11.54 31.04
#